data_AF-A0A377PPI8-F1
#
_entry.id   AF-A0A377PPI8-F1
#
_cell.length_a   1.000
_cell.length_b   1.000
_cell.length_c   1.000
_cell.angle_alpha   90.00
_cell.angle_beta   90.00
_cell.angle_gamma   90.00
#
_symmetry.space_group_name_H-M   'P 1'
#
loop_
_entity.id
_entity.type
_entity.pdbx_description
1 polymer ?
#
loop_
_entity_poly.entity_id
_entity_poly.type
_entity_poly.pdbx_seq_one_letter_code
_entity_poly.pdbx_strand_id
1 'polypeptide(L)' 'MIFGHISNENPCVLPTAIQRALNFLRTTDFSQQKVGEVEIDGRNIYAQIIDMTTRPKKR' A
#
# COMPACT_ATOMS: atom_id res chain seq x y z
N MET A 1 -8.07 -7.55 -11.73
CA MET A 1 -7.76 -6.58 -10.65
C MET A 1 -8.36 -7.12 -9.36
N ILE A 2 -7.67 -6.94 -8.23
CA ILE A 2 -8.16 -7.33 -6.90
C ILE A 2 -8.44 -6.03 -6.14
N PHE A 3 -9.63 -5.91 -5.53
CA PHE A 3 -10.02 -4.76 -4.72
C PHE A 3 -10.56 -5.25 -3.37
N GLY A 4 -10.32 -4.49 -2.31
CA GLY A 4 -10.75 -4.82 -0.96
C GLY A 4 -10.34 -3.76 0.05
N HIS A 5 -10.70 -3.98 1.31
CA HIS A 5 -10.32 -3.11 2.41
C HIS A 5 -9.16 -3.73 3.20
N ILE A 6 -8.13 -2.95 3.52
CA ILE A 6 -6.92 -3.46 4.17
C ILE A 6 -7.19 -4.08 5.55
N SER A 7 -8.22 -3.62 6.27
CA SER A 7 -8.58 -4.16 7.59
C SER A 7 -9.37 -5.48 7.53
N ASN A 8 -9.84 -5.90 6.35
CA ASN A 8 -10.60 -7.15 6.25
C ASN A 8 -9.65 -8.34 6.19
N GLU A 9 -10.12 -9.47 6.70
CA GLU A 9 -9.45 -10.75 6.51
C GLU A 9 -9.48 -11.15 5.03
N ASN A 10 -8.41 -11.78 4.56
CA ASN A 10 -8.32 -12.23 3.18
C ASN A 10 -9.12 -13.54 3.05
N PRO A 11 -10.12 -13.61 2.15
CA PRO A 11 -10.91 -14.83 1.97
C PRO A 11 -10.12 -15.98 1.32
N CYS A 12 -8.91 -15.69 0.82
CA CYS A 12 -8.01 -16.66 0.20
C CYS A 12 -6.54 -16.34 0.51
N VAL A 13 -5.68 -17.35 0.34
CA VAL A 13 -4.23 -17.20 0.48
C VAL A 13 -3.68 -16.44 -0.73
N LEU A 14 -3.15 -15.24 -0.49
CA LEU A 14 -2.51 -14.42 -1.53
C LEU A 14 -1.03 -14.82 -1.68
N PRO A 15 -0.38 -14.51 -2.81
CA PRO A 15 1.07 -14.67 -2.96
C PRO A 15 1.86 -13.97 -1.84
N THR A 16 3.00 -14.55 -1.45
CA THR A 16 3.83 -14.07 -0.31
C THR A 16 4.21 -12.60 -0.42
N ALA A 17 4.54 -12.11 -1.62
CA ALA A 17 4.88 -10.70 -1.83
C ALA A 17 3.70 -9.76 -1.50
N ILE A 18 2.47 -10.15 -1.87
CA ILE A 18 1.25 -9.38 -1.56
C ILE A 18 0.96 -9.44 -0.06
N GLN A 19 1.17 -10.58 0.58
CA GLN A 19 1.02 -10.68 2.04
C GLN A 19 1.99 -9.76 2.78
N ARG A 20 3.26 -9.66 2.33
CA ARG A 20 4.26 -8.71 2.88
C ARG A 20 3.81 -7.26 2.72
N ALA A 21 3.37 -6.89 1.51
CA ALA A 21 2.85 -5.55 1.24
C ALA A 21 1.62 -5.21 2.10
N LEU A 22 0.65 -6.14 2.21
CA LEU A 22 -0.52 -5.96 3.06
C LEU A 22 -0.17 -5.84 4.54
N ASN A 23 0.83 -6.58 5.02
CA ASN A 23 1.32 -6.44 6.39
C ASN A 23 1.85 -5.03 6.63
N PHE A 24 2.71 -4.52 5.73
CA PHE A 24 3.18 -3.14 5.79
C PHE A 24 2.03 -2.12 5.81
N LEU A 25 1.03 -2.26 4.93
CA LEU A 25 -0.12 -1.36 4.89
C LEU A 25 -0.95 -1.39 6.18
N ARG A 26 -1.02 -2.52 6.89
CA ARG A 26 -1.79 -2.67 8.14
C ARG A 26 -1.06 -2.13 9.37
N THR A 27 0.27 -2.21 9.38
CA THR A 27 1.08 -1.80 10.54
C THR A 27 1.60 -0.37 10.45
N THR A 28 1.50 0.26 9.29
CA THR A 28 2.02 1.62 9.06
C THR A 28 0.94 2.65 9.27
N ASP A 29 1.19 3.61 10.16
CA ASP A 29 0.37 4.81 10.30
C ASP A 29 0.77 5.84 9.24
N PHE A 30 0.03 5.89 8.14
CA PHE A 30 0.26 6.82 7.03
C PHE A 30 0.04 8.30 7.39
N SER A 31 -0.66 8.60 8.49
CA SER A 31 -0.87 9.99 8.91
C SER A 31 0.41 10.67 9.42
N GLN A 32 1.38 9.86 9.87
CA GLN A 32 2.66 10.33 10.40
C GLN A 32 3.84 10.13 9.44
N GLN A 33 3.60 9.53 8.28
CA GLN A 33 4.66 9.26 7.30
C GLN A 33 4.96 10.48 6.45
N LYS A 34 6.24 10.63 6.10
CA LYS A 34 6.67 11.64 5.12
C LYS A 34 6.38 11.14 3.71
N VAL A 35 6.04 12.08 2.82
CA VAL A 35 5.97 11.83 1.38
C VAL A 35 7.34 11.36 0.88
N GLY A 36 7.37 10.28 0.12
CA GLY A 36 8.61 9.68 -0.37
C GLY A 36 8.54 8.18 -0.58
N GLU A 37 9.69 7.58 -0.88
CA GLU A 37 9.85 6.14 -0.97
C GLU A 37 10.11 5.55 0.42
N VAL A 38 9.39 4.48 0.74
CA VAL A 38 9.59 3.68 1.95
C VAL A 38 9.93 2.27 1.53
N GLU A 39 11.12 1.82 1.93
CA GLU A 39 11.60 0.48 1.66
C GLU A 39 10.87 -0.54 2.55
N ILE A 40 10.38 -1.64 1.96
CA ILE A 40 9.67 -2.71 2.67
C ILE A 40 10.53 -3.99 2.69
N ASP A 41 11.13 -4.33 1.55
CA ASP A 41 11.95 -5.53 1.37
C ASP A 41 13.05 -5.27 0.33
N GLY A 42 14.06 -4.46 0.69
CA GLY A 42 15.08 -4.07 -0.27
C GLY A 42 14.50 -3.22 -1.40
N ARG A 43 15.15 -3.32 -2.56
CA ARG A 43 14.61 -2.79 -3.84
C ARG A 43 13.52 -3.67 -4.47
N ASN A 44 13.18 -4.81 -3.87
CA ASN A 44 12.20 -5.75 -4.44
C ASN A 44 10.77 -5.34 -4.11
N ILE A 45 10.55 -4.73 -2.94
CA ILE A 45 9.24 -4.20 -2.51
C ILE A 45 9.46 -2.86 -1.81
N TYR A 46 8.85 -1.81 -2.35
CA TYR A 46 8.85 -0.46 -1.79
C TYR A 46 7.46 0.16 -1.96
N ALA A 47 7.12 1.09 -1.07
CA ALA A 47 5.92 1.91 -1.16
C ALA A 47 6.29 3.35 -1.49
N GLN A 48 5.53 3.97 -2.38
CA GLN A 48 5.62 5.41 -2.61
C GLN A 48 4.43 6.09 -1.91
N ILE A 49 4.73 6.87 -0.88
CA ILE A 49 3.74 7.66 -0.16
C ILE A 49 3.65 9.01 -0.85
N ILE A 50 2.46 9.33 -1.36
CA ILE A 50 2.18 10.58 -2.07
C ILE A 50 1.01 11.29 -1.40
N ASP A 51 1.14 12.60 -1.26
CA ASP A 51 0.04 13.48 -0.87
C ASP A 51 -0.40 14.25 -2.12
N MET A 52 -1.66 14.06 -2.53
CA MET A 52 -2.18 14.62 -3.77
C MET A 52 -3.64 15.03 -3.63
N THR A 53 -3.97 16.20 -4.17
CA THR A 53 -5.36 16.62 -4.34
C THR A 53 -5.94 16.03 -5.62
N THR A 54 -7.06 15.30 -5.51
CA THR A 54 -7.75 14.72 -6.66
C THR A 54 -8.20 15.80 -7.65
N ARG A 55 -8.13 15.51 -8.95
CA ARG A 55 -8.60 16.40 -10.02
C ARG A 55 -9.58 15.66 -10.93
N PRO A 56 -10.58 16.34 -11.51
CA PRO A 56 -11.42 15.74 -12.54
C PRO A 56 -10.55 15.21 -13.68
N LYS A 57 -10.97 14.09 -14.28
CA LYS A 57 -10.35 13.57 -15.49
C LYS A 57 -10.41 14.65 -16.58
N LYS A 58 -9.25 15.11 -17.07
CA LYS A 58 -9.21 15.95 -18.27
C LYS A 58 -9.85 15.15 -19.43
N ARG A 59 -10.83 15.74 -20.09
CA ARG A 59 -11.40 15.21 -21.33
C ARG A 59 -10.40 15.31 -22.47
#